data_AF-A0A6J4IWS7-F1
#
_entry.id   AF-A0A6J4IWS7-F1
#
_cell.length_a   1.000
_cell.length_b   1.000
_cell.length_c   1.000
_cell.angle_alpha   90.00
_cell.angle_beta   90.00
_cell.angle_gamma   90.00
#
_symmetry.space_group_name_H-M   'P 1'
#
loop_
_entity.id
_entity.type
_entity.pdbx_description
1 polymer ?
#
loop_
_entity_poly.entity_id
_entity_poly.type
_entity_poly.pdbx_seq_one_letter_code
_entity_poly.pdbx_strand_id
1 'polypeptide(L)'
;SWRAQVGRVPLLLLDSDVEENAPEEREVTDRLYGGGTDHRLHQEMLLGIGGVRALRAWTRLTGDPEPEVFHTNEGHAGFLGVERIGELVAQGLSFDEAKEAVRAGTVFTTHTPVPAGIDRFPRGLIGRYFGAGPGDGAAVKGLPVERILELGDEDDQSVFNMAHMGLRWVTNGVHAPTWVAREVFELAQRGETRTATDEAGAKEAQTWEDIARVADTAVWSTRRVLRERLVEEVRRRLKESWLQRGATEAELGWTSSVFDPDVLTIGFARRVPSYKRLTLMLRDPERLKRLLLDPERPVQLVIAGKAHPADDGGKELVQHIVRFADQHDVRHRIVFLPDYDIGMARYLYGGCDVW
;
A
#
# COMPACT_ATOMS: atom_id res chain seq x y z
N SER A 1 -13.82 -3.76 22.02
CA SER A 1 -13.58 -3.19 20.67
C SER A 1 -14.88 -2.68 20.10
N TRP A 2 -14.82 -1.66 19.26
CA TRP A 2 -15.95 -1.13 18.50
C TRP A 2 -15.91 -1.63 17.06
N ARG A 3 -17.06 -1.72 16.40
CA ARG A 3 -17.15 -2.04 14.97
C ARG A 3 -17.64 -0.82 14.20
N ALA A 4 -16.90 -0.44 13.17
CA ALA A 4 -17.36 0.45 12.13
C ALA A 4 -17.45 -0.32 10.79
N GLN A 5 -18.38 0.05 9.92
CA GLN A 5 -18.48 -0.53 8.57
C GLN A 5 -17.91 0.46 7.55
N VAL A 6 -16.80 0.11 6.91
CA VAL A 6 -16.14 0.94 5.88
C VAL A 6 -16.37 0.30 4.51
N GLY A 7 -17.46 0.67 3.87
CA GLY A 7 -17.91 0.03 2.63
C GLY A 7 -18.16 -1.47 2.87
N ARG A 8 -17.42 -2.33 2.18
CA ARG A 8 -17.52 -3.80 2.33
C ARG A 8 -16.61 -4.37 3.43
N VAL A 9 -15.83 -3.53 4.11
CA VAL A 9 -14.83 -3.98 5.08
C VAL A 9 -15.30 -3.66 6.50
N PRO A 10 -15.44 -4.65 7.40
CA PRO A 10 -15.63 -4.40 8.82
C PRO A 10 -14.31 -3.89 9.43
N LEU A 11 -14.38 -2.72 10.07
CA LEU A 11 -13.27 -2.13 10.81
C LEU A 11 -13.47 -2.38 12.31
N LEU A 12 -12.53 -3.08 12.92
CA LEU A 12 -12.46 -3.26 14.36
C LEU A 12 -11.57 -2.18 14.97
N LEU A 13 -12.14 -1.38 15.87
CA LEU A 13 -11.45 -0.34 16.61
C LEU A 13 -11.17 -0.89 18.02
N LEU A 14 -9.89 -1.07 18.33
CA LEU A 14 -9.48 -1.47 19.67
C LEU A 14 -9.59 -0.27 20.62
N ASP A 15 -10.02 -0.54 21.83
CA ASP A 15 -10.22 0.46 22.88
C ASP A 15 -9.76 -0.15 24.19
N SER A 16 -8.84 0.53 24.87
CA SER A 16 -8.34 0.10 26.17
C SER A 16 -9.11 0.72 27.33
N ASP A 17 -9.94 1.74 27.09
CA ASP A 17 -10.72 2.42 28.13
C ASP A 17 -11.95 1.59 28.54
N VAL A 18 -11.69 0.50 29.27
CA VAL A 18 -12.70 -0.41 29.83
C VAL A 18 -12.49 -0.56 31.33
N GLU A 19 -13.57 -0.75 32.08
CA GLU A 19 -13.53 -0.77 33.54
C GLU A 19 -12.69 -1.92 34.13
N GLU A 20 -12.49 -2.98 33.36
CA GLU A 20 -11.70 -4.14 33.74
C GLU A 20 -10.18 -3.88 33.70
N ASN A 21 -9.74 -2.90 32.92
CA ASN A 21 -8.33 -2.55 32.79
C ASN A 21 -7.88 -1.65 33.96
N ALA A 22 -6.60 -1.75 34.34
CA ALA A 22 -6.00 -0.86 35.31
C ALA A 22 -5.98 0.59 34.78
N PRO A 23 -5.95 1.62 35.66
CA PRO A 23 -6.01 3.02 35.22
C PRO A 23 -4.97 3.39 34.15
N GLU A 24 -3.73 2.93 34.29
CA GLU A 24 -2.63 3.19 33.34
C GLU A 24 -2.83 2.48 31.99
N GLU A 25 -3.50 1.34 31.98
CA GLU A 25 -3.79 0.57 30.76
C GLU A 25 -4.94 1.19 29.96
N ARG A 26 -5.89 1.85 30.63
CA ARG A 26 -6.99 2.55 29.96
C ARG A 26 -6.50 3.70 29.09
N GLU A 27 -5.42 4.34 29.51
CA GLU A 27 -4.85 5.47 28.79
C GLU A 27 -4.20 5.09 27.45
N VAL A 28 -3.93 3.81 27.15
CA VAL A 28 -3.23 3.40 25.92
C VAL A 28 -3.89 3.92 24.64
N THR A 29 -5.22 4.05 24.61
CA THR A 29 -5.97 4.61 23.47
C THR A 29 -6.39 6.08 23.63
N ASP A 30 -5.82 6.82 24.59
CA ASP A 30 -6.22 8.20 24.93
C ASP A 30 -5.94 9.21 23.81
N ARG A 31 -4.80 9.09 23.11
CA ARG A 31 -4.35 10.03 22.10
C ARG A 31 -3.39 9.41 21.08
N LEU A 32 -3.41 9.96 19.88
CA LEU A 32 -2.55 9.52 18.78
C LEU A 32 -1.12 10.08 18.96
N TYR A 33 -0.10 9.21 18.86
CA TYR A 33 1.33 9.58 19.00
C TYR A 33 1.65 10.33 20.31
N GLY A 34 1.07 9.86 21.42
CA GLY A 34 1.26 10.44 22.75
C GLY A 34 2.10 9.60 23.70
N GLY A 35 2.35 10.15 24.88
CA GLY A 35 3.01 9.44 25.98
C GLY A 35 4.53 9.33 25.84
N GLY A 36 5.12 8.55 26.76
CA GLY A 36 6.53 8.18 26.72
C GLY A 36 6.78 6.89 25.93
N THR A 37 8.03 6.45 25.89
CA THR A 37 8.47 5.22 25.19
C THR A 37 7.66 3.98 25.57
N ASP A 38 7.30 3.85 26.85
CA ASP A 38 6.54 2.73 27.40
C ASP A 38 5.09 2.71 26.89
N HIS A 39 4.42 3.86 26.99
CA HIS A 39 3.08 4.05 26.44
C HIS A 39 3.02 3.79 24.94
N ARG A 40 4.02 4.27 24.19
CA ARG A 40 4.12 4.01 22.75
C ARG A 40 4.28 2.52 22.43
N LEU A 41 5.08 1.79 23.22
CA LEU A 41 5.22 0.34 23.06
C LEU A 41 3.90 -0.37 23.34
N HIS A 42 3.15 0.03 24.38
CA HIS A 42 1.83 -0.53 24.66
C HIS A 42 0.84 -0.31 23.51
N GLN A 43 0.85 0.86 22.85
CA GLN A 43 0.02 1.12 21.67
C GLN A 43 0.33 0.13 20.54
N GLU A 44 1.60 -0.13 20.28
CA GLU A 44 2.04 -1.04 19.22
C GLU A 44 1.79 -2.51 19.57
N MET A 45 1.92 -2.88 20.84
CA MET A 45 1.55 -4.21 21.33
C MET A 45 0.03 -4.42 21.26
N LEU A 46 -0.78 -3.43 21.67
CA LEU A 46 -2.23 -3.49 21.58
C LEU A 46 -2.68 -3.64 20.12
N LEU A 47 -2.11 -2.84 19.21
CA LEU A 47 -2.45 -2.91 17.78
C LEU A 47 -1.98 -4.23 17.15
N GLY A 48 -0.75 -4.66 17.41
CA GLY A 48 -0.17 -5.86 16.83
C GLY A 48 -0.75 -7.16 17.43
N ILE A 49 -0.56 -7.36 18.73
CA ILE A 49 -0.98 -8.58 19.45
C ILE A 49 -2.50 -8.56 19.67
N GLY A 50 -3.00 -7.46 20.26
CA GLY A 50 -4.43 -7.30 20.51
C GLY A 50 -5.25 -7.31 19.22
N GLY A 51 -4.72 -6.78 18.12
CA GLY A 51 -5.35 -6.84 16.79
C GLY A 51 -5.55 -8.27 16.29
N VAL A 52 -4.52 -9.13 16.38
CA VAL A 52 -4.65 -10.55 16.01
C VAL A 52 -5.69 -11.24 16.90
N ARG A 53 -5.59 -11.07 18.23
CA ARG A 53 -6.54 -11.70 19.17
C ARG A 53 -7.98 -11.24 18.93
N ALA A 54 -8.17 -9.96 18.62
CA ALA A 54 -9.49 -9.41 18.29
C ALA A 54 -10.03 -9.98 16.97
N LEU A 55 -9.19 -10.13 15.94
CA LEU A 55 -9.59 -10.78 14.68
C LEU A 55 -10.00 -12.24 14.92
N ARG A 56 -9.20 -13.01 15.68
CA ARG A 56 -9.54 -14.40 16.04
C ARG A 56 -10.83 -14.50 16.85
N ALA A 57 -11.09 -13.55 17.74
CA ALA A 57 -12.34 -13.51 18.49
C ALA A 57 -13.53 -13.17 17.58
N TRP A 58 -13.34 -12.22 16.66
CA TRP A 58 -14.36 -11.81 15.70
C TRP A 58 -14.79 -12.98 14.81
N THR A 59 -13.85 -13.63 14.13
CA THR A 59 -14.11 -14.77 13.21
C THR A 59 -14.82 -15.91 13.93
N ARG A 60 -14.42 -16.24 15.16
CA ARG A 60 -15.12 -17.24 15.99
C ARG A 60 -16.56 -16.85 16.32
N LEU A 61 -16.82 -15.57 16.58
CA LEU A 61 -18.14 -15.07 16.97
C LEU A 61 -19.08 -14.91 15.77
N THR A 62 -18.56 -14.53 14.60
CA THR A 62 -19.37 -14.25 13.41
C THR A 62 -19.44 -15.42 12.43
N GLY A 63 -18.51 -16.37 12.51
CA GLY A 63 -18.35 -17.41 11.50
C GLY A 63 -17.69 -16.90 10.21
N ASP A 64 -17.14 -15.69 10.21
CA ASP A 64 -16.36 -15.18 9.08
C ASP A 64 -15.07 -16.02 8.89
N PRO A 65 -14.57 -16.18 7.65
CA PRO A 65 -13.31 -16.86 7.39
C PRO A 65 -12.14 -16.23 8.14
N GLU A 66 -11.23 -17.07 8.65
CA GLU A 66 -9.97 -16.62 9.25
C GLU A 66 -9.08 -15.92 8.20
N PRO A 67 -8.47 -14.77 8.54
CA PRO A 67 -7.56 -14.11 7.62
C PRO A 67 -6.29 -14.94 7.39
N GLU A 68 -6.00 -15.20 6.12
CA GLU A 68 -4.77 -15.87 5.66
C GLU A 68 -3.62 -14.87 5.43
N VAL A 69 -3.96 -13.61 5.10
CA VAL A 69 -3.03 -12.53 4.80
C VAL A 69 -3.19 -11.38 5.80
N PHE A 70 -2.08 -10.95 6.38
CA PHE A 70 -2.00 -9.84 7.31
C PHE A 70 -1.21 -8.70 6.68
N HIS A 71 -1.74 -7.47 6.71
CA HIS A 71 -1.03 -6.30 6.21
C HIS A 71 -0.63 -5.38 7.38
N THR A 72 0.67 -5.19 7.56
CA THR A 72 1.23 -4.17 8.46
C THR A 72 1.56 -2.91 7.67
N ASN A 73 0.88 -1.81 7.98
CA ASN A 73 1.25 -0.48 7.48
C ASN A 73 2.21 0.18 8.47
N GLU A 74 3.47 0.36 8.06
CA GLU A 74 4.63 0.69 8.90
C GLU A 74 4.91 -0.37 9.98
N GLY A 75 5.87 -0.09 10.86
CA GLY A 75 6.29 -0.98 11.94
C GLY A 75 5.29 -1.12 13.10
N HIS A 76 4.31 -0.22 13.23
CA HIS A 76 3.48 -0.09 14.43
C HIS A 76 2.64 -1.32 14.77
N ALA A 77 2.24 -2.11 13.77
CA ALA A 77 1.50 -3.35 13.97
C ALA A 77 2.42 -4.59 13.91
N GLY A 78 3.74 -4.41 13.89
CA GLY A 78 4.72 -5.47 13.63
C GLY A 78 4.68 -6.61 14.64
N PHE A 79 4.22 -6.37 15.88
CA PHE A 79 4.04 -7.44 16.88
C PHE A 79 2.95 -8.45 16.53
N LEU A 80 2.12 -8.20 15.50
CA LEU A 80 1.21 -9.21 14.97
C LEU A 80 1.97 -10.46 14.49
N GLY A 81 3.19 -10.27 13.97
CA GLY A 81 4.03 -11.38 13.53
C GLY A 81 4.46 -12.25 14.72
N VAL A 82 4.79 -11.62 15.85
CA VAL A 82 5.19 -12.30 17.08
C VAL A 82 4.03 -13.11 17.67
N GLU A 83 2.82 -12.54 17.75
CA GLU A 83 1.63 -13.26 18.22
C GLU A 83 1.34 -14.49 17.35
N ARG A 84 1.39 -14.34 16.01
CA ARG A 84 1.16 -15.46 15.08
C ARG A 84 2.24 -16.54 15.15
N ILE A 85 3.51 -16.18 15.39
CA ILE A 85 4.57 -17.17 15.66
C ILE A 85 4.22 -17.93 16.94
N GLY A 86 3.76 -17.23 17.98
CA GLY A 86 3.28 -17.85 19.22
C GLY A 86 2.16 -18.87 18.98
N GLU A 87 1.16 -18.52 18.17
CA GLU A 87 0.06 -19.43 17.79
C GLU A 87 0.56 -20.71 17.11
N LEU A 88 1.54 -20.61 16.21
CA LEU A 88 2.09 -21.75 15.46
C LEU A 88 3.05 -22.60 16.30
N VAL A 89 3.87 -21.97 17.14
CA VAL A 89 4.75 -22.67 18.08
C VAL A 89 3.92 -23.47 19.10
N ALA A 90 2.81 -22.91 19.58
CA ALA A 90 1.86 -23.64 20.43
C ALA A 90 1.21 -24.85 19.72
N GLN A 91 1.19 -24.87 18.39
CA GLN A 91 0.74 -25.99 17.57
C GLN A 91 1.86 -26.99 17.24
N GLY A 92 3.08 -26.78 17.75
CA GLY A 92 4.20 -27.71 17.64
C GLY A 92 5.24 -27.37 16.57
N LEU A 93 5.13 -26.22 15.89
CA LEU A 93 6.18 -25.76 14.97
C LEU A 93 7.38 -25.22 15.76
N SER A 94 8.57 -25.31 15.18
CA SER A 94 9.71 -24.54 15.66
C SER A 94 9.52 -23.04 15.38
N PHE A 95 10.25 -22.19 16.10
CA PHE A 95 10.23 -20.74 15.87
C PHE A 95 10.54 -20.39 14.41
N ASP A 96 11.54 -21.06 13.81
CA ASP A 96 11.98 -20.78 12.46
C ASP A 96 10.96 -21.22 11.40
N GLU A 97 10.32 -22.38 11.57
CA GLU A 97 9.21 -22.80 10.71
C GLU A 97 8.00 -21.87 10.82
N ALA A 98 7.63 -21.51 12.05
CA ALA A 98 6.53 -20.59 12.34
C ALA A 98 6.81 -19.20 11.74
N LYS A 99 8.04 -18.71 11.85
CA LYS A 99 8.47 -17.44 11.25
C LYS A 99 8.33 -17.45 9.73
N GLU A 100 8.77 -18.51 9.05
CA GLU A 100 8.61 -18.60 7.59
C GLU A 100 7.14 -18.68 7.16
N ALA A 101 6.30 -19.40 7.90
CA ALA A 101 4.86 -19.44 7.65
C ALA A 101 4.19 -18.07 7.85
N VAL A 102 4.56 -17.34 8.92
CA VAL A 102 4.07 -15.97 9.16
C VAL A 102 4.53 -15.02 8.06
N ARG A 103 5.79 -15.11 7.62
CA ARG A 103 6.33 -14.31 6.52
C ARG A 103 5.55 -14.50 5.22
N ALA A 104 5.23 -15.75 4.85
CA ALA A 104 4.46 -16.05 3.64
C ALA A 104 3.05 -15.43 3.63
N GLY A 105 2.44 -15.26 4.81
CA GLY A 105 1.13 -14.63 4.98
C GLY A 105 1.17 -13.17 5.43
N THR A 106 2.29 -12.45 5.27
CA THR A 106 2.41 -11.04 5.73
C THR A 106 2.85 -10.10 4.61
N VAL A 107 2.06 -9.04 4.41
CA VAL A 107 2.41 -7.89 3.59
C VAL A 107 2.87 -6.77 4.52
N PHE A 108 4.00 -6.15 4.24
CA PHE A 108 4.45 -4.96 4.96
C PHE A 108 4.69 -3.82 4.00
N THR A 109 4.16 -2.64 4.34
CA THR A 109 4.39 -1.40 3.60
C THR A 109 5.05 -0.39 4.51
N THR A 110 6.18 0.16 4.10
CA THR A 110 6.76 1.33 4.76
C THR A 110 6.68 2.55 3.87
N HIS A 111 6.40 3.70 4.47
CA HIS A 111 6.29 4.99 3.83
C HIS A 111 7.25 6.03 4.43
N THR A 112 8.07 5.63 5.40
CA THR A 112 8.98 6.47 6.15
C THR A 112 10.39 6.39 5.56
N PRO A 113 10.85 7.41 4.83
CA PRO A 113 12.17 7.40 4.20
C PRO A 113 13.29 7.89 5.13
N VAL A 114 12.95 8.33 6.35
CA VAL A 114 13.88 8.99 7.28
C VAL A 114 13.87 8.33 8.66
N PRO A 115 15.03 8.14 9.31
CA PRO A 115 15.12 7.46 10.60
C PRO A 115 14.24 8.04 11.72
N ALA A 116 13.92 9.34 11.67
CA ALA A 116 13.14 10.04 12.69
C ALA A 116 11.64 9.63 12.73
N GLY A 117 11.12 9.01 11.68
CA GLY A 117 9.74 8.49 11.66
C GLY A 117 9.63 7.01 12.03
N ILE A 118 10.75 6.38 12.40
CA ILE A 118 10.81 4.96 12.75
C ILE A 118 10.84 4.83 14.27
N ASP A 119 9.84 4.15 14.82
CA ASP A 119 9.79 3.84 16.25
C ASP A 119 10.95 2.89 16.64
N ARG A 120 11.67 3.29 17.69
CA ARG A 120 12.76 2.54 18.32
C ARG A 120 12.50 2.44 19.81
N PHE A 121 12.63 1.24 20.34
CA PHE A 121 12.46 0.97 21.76
C PHE A 121 13.77 0.48 22.37
N PRO A 122 14.11 0.84 23.61
CA PRO A 122 15.21 0.21 24.33
C PRO A 122 14.98 -1.31 24.41
N ARG A 123 15.99 -2.12 24.10
CA ARG A 123 15.86 -3.60 24.13
C ARG A 123 15.46 -4.13 25.51
N GLY A 124 15.96 -3.50 26.58
CA GLY A 124 15.57 -3.85 27.94
C GLY A 124 14.08 -3.66 28.21
N LEU A 125 13.43 -2.71 27.50
CA LEU A 125 11.99 -2.51 27.57
C LEU A 125 11.25 -3.66 26.88
N ILE A 126 11.65 -4.04 25.66
CA ILE A 126 11.10 -5.22 24.97
C ILE A 126 11.28 -6.48 25.82
N GLY A 127 12.47 -6.66 26.40
CA GLY A 127 12.77 -7.78 27.28
C GLY A 127 11.87 -7.86 28.51
N ARG A 128 11.41 -6.72 29.05
CA ARG A 128 10.47 -6.69 30.19
C ARG A 128 9.10 -7.27 29.83
N TYR A 129 8.59 -6.99 28.62
CA TYR A 129 7.25 -7.41 28.20
C TYR A 129 7.21 -8.80 27.56
N PHE A 130 8.29 -9.21 26.92
CA PHE A 130 8.38 -10.48 26.19
C PHE A 130 9.25 -11.52 26.90
N GLY A 131 9.99 -11.15 27.93
CA GLY A 131 10.79 -12.07 28.74
C GLY A 131 9.94 -12.81 29.78
N ALA A 132 10.27 -14.08 30.00
CA ALA A 132 9.74 -14.84 31.13
C ALA A 132 10.42 -14.35 32.42
N GLY A 133 9.81 -13.37 33.09
CA GLY A 133 10.08 -13.15 34.52
C GLY A 133 9.58 -14.33 35.36
N PRO A 134 9.79 -14.33 36.69
CA PRO A 134 9.15 -15.29 37.59
C PRO A 134 7.63 -15.06 37.55
N GLY A 135 6.93 -15.81 36.68
CA GLY A 135 5.50 -15.66 36.40
C GLY A 135 5.24 -15.69 34.90
N ASP A 136 4.14 -16.34 34.51
CA ASP A 136 3.71 -16.62 33.14
C ASP A 136 3.22 -15.36 32.36
N GLY A 137 3.89 -14.22 32.56
CA GLY A 137 3.46 -12.86 32.23
C GLY A 137 4.04 -12.27 30.95
N ALA A 138 4.71 -13.07 30.11
CA ALA A 138 5.14 -12.63 28.79
C ALA A 138 3.91 -12.31 27.91
N ALA A 139 3.97 -11.21 27.16
CA ALA A 139 2.89 -10.77 26.29
C ALA A 139 2.48 -11.84 25.27
N VAL A 140 3.46 -12.61 24.78
CA VAL A 140 3.28 -13.80 23.93
C VAL A 140 4.04 -14.96 24.58
N LYS A 141 3.32 -16.04 24.88
CA LYS A 141 3.89 -17.21 25.59
C LYS A 141 4.64 -18.14 24.65
N GLY A 142 5.60 -18.89 25.20
CA GLY A 142 6.28 -19.98 24.50
C GLY A 142 7.37 -19.55 23.52
N LEU A 143 7.68 -18.26 23.44
CA LEU A 143 8.73 -17.74 22.55
C LEU A 143 9.96 -17.30 23.35
N PRO A 144 11.19 -17.66 22.93
CA PRO A 144 12.40 -17.13 23.55
C PRO A 144 12.54 -15.64 23.26
N VAL A 145 12.75 -14.82 24.30
CA VAL A 145 12.83 -13.36 24.19
C VAL A 145 13.99 -12.92 23.29
N GLU A 146 15.08 -13.68 23.26
CA GLU A 146 16.24 -13.44 22.40
C GLU A 146 15.85 -13.52 20.92
N ARG A 147 15.03 -14.50 20.54
CA ARG A 147 14.55 -14.65 19.16
C ARG A 147 13.57 -13.53 18.78
N ILE A 148 12.84 -12.98 19.74
CA ILE A 148 12.00 -11.80 19.51
C ILE A 148 12.90 -10.57 19.31
N LEU A 149 13.86 -10.34 20.20
CA LEU A 149 14.81 -9.21 20.14
C LEU A 149 15.58 -9.19 18.82
N GLU A 150 15.98 -10.36 18.31
CA GLU A 150 16.62 -10.49 17.00
C GLU A 150 15.82 -9.80 15.88
N LEU A 151 14.48 -9.87 15.92
CA LEU A 151 13.63 -9.31 14.86
C LEU A 151 13.82 -7.80 14.69
N GLY A 152 14.16 -7.08 15.76
CA GLY A 152 14.36 -5.64 15.73
C GLY A 152 15.83 -5.21 15.65
N ASP A 153 16.78 -6.12 15.45
CA ASP A 153 18.20 -5.74 15.45
C ASP A 153 18.52 -4.73 14.33
N GLU A 154 19.23 -3.67 14.72
CA GLU A 154 19.95 -2.74 13.86
C GLU A 154 21.40 -2.59 14.36
N ASP A 155 22.20 -1.74 13.71
CA ASP A 155 23.63 -1.55 14.05
C ASP A 155 23.82 -1.17 15.53
N ASP A 156 22.90 -0.39 16.09
CA ASP A 156 22.86 -0.09 17.52
C ASP A 156 22.14 -1.21 18.28
N GLN A 157 22.93 -2.05 18.96
CA GLN A 157 22.42 -3.17 19.76
C GLN A 157 21.79 -2.76 21.11
N SER A 158 21.60 -1.47 21.40
CA SER A 158 20.84 -1.03 22.58
C SER A 158 19.34 -0.87 22.29
N VAL A 159 18.97 -0.82 21.00
CA VAL A 159 17.61 -0.53 20.54
C VAL A 159 16.98 -1.69 19.76
N PHE A 160 15.67 -1.63 19.67
CA PHE A 160 14.80 -2.51 18.92
C PHE A 160 14.05 -1.67 17.89
N ASN A 161 14.31 -1.92 16.61
CA ASN A 161 13.80 -1.13 15.50
C ASN A 161 12.55 -1.78 14.90
N MET A 162 11.41 -1.09 14.99
CA MET A 162 10.13 -1.60 14.51
C MET A 162 10.07 -1.74 12.99
N ALA A 163 10.76 -0.88 12.25
CA ALA A 163 10.83 -1.01 10.79
C ALA A 163 11.67 -2.22 10.37
N HIS A 164 12.76 -2.52 11.09
CA HIS A 164 13.55 -3.73 10.84
C HIS A 164 12.72 -4.99 11.13
N MET A 165 11.97 -5.03 12.22
CA MET A 165 11.02 -6.12 12.47
C MET A 165 10.00 -6.24 11.35
N GLY A 166 9.40 -5.13 10.93
CA GLY A 166 8.48 -5.09 9.79
C GLY A 166 9.07 -5.65 8.50
N LEU A 167 10.31 -5.25 8.15
CA LEU A 167 11.04 -5.75 6.99
C LEU A 167 11.34 -7.26 7.08
N ARG A 168 11.55 -7.77 8.30
CA ARG A 168 11.70 -9.21 8.55
C ARG A 168 10.39 -9.99 8.48
N TRP A 169 9.25 -9.32 8.28
CA TRP A 169 8.00 -9.97 7.87
C TRP A 169 7.82 -10.00 6.36
N VAL A 170 8.54 -9.15 5.62
CA VAL A 170 8.44 -9.08 4.17
C VAL A 170 9.09 -10.31 3.53
N THR A 171 8.30 -11.13 2.86
CA THR A 171 8.69 -11.65 1.54
C THR A 171 8.24 -10.59 0.54
N ASN A 172 9.14 -9.99 -0.26
CA ASN A 172 8.73 -8.92 -1.18
C ASN A 172 7.59 -9.44 -2.05
N GLY A 173 6.38 -8.95 -1.80
CA GLY A 173 5.15 -9.56 -2.30
C GLY A 173 4.10 -8.49 -2.49
N VAL A 174 3.88 -8.12 -3.74
CA VAL A 174 2.71 -7.34 -4.13
C VAL A 174 1.57 -8.34 -4.26
N HIS A 175 0.45 -8.14 -3.55
CA HIS A 175 -0.73 -9.01 -3.68
C HIS A 175 -1.30 -8.87 -5.10
N ALA A 176 -0.83 -9.71 -6.01
CA ALA A 176 -1.15 -9.63 -7.44
C ALA A 176 -2.67 -9.55 -7.71
N PRO A 177 -3.55 -10.31 -7.02
CA PRO A 177 -4.99 -10.20 -7.25
C PRO A 177 -5.59 -8.82 -6.96
N THR A 178 -4.94 -7.99 -6.13
CA THR A 178 -5.38 -6.61 -5.86
C THR A 178 -4.94 -5.63 -6.95
N TRP A 179 -3.74 -5.85 -7.52
CA TRP A 179 -3.03 -4.85 -8.30
C TRP A 179 -2.98 -5.14 -9.80
N VAL A 180 -3.27 -6.38 -10.17
CA VAL A 180 -3.40 -6.83 -11.55
C VAL A 180 -4.88 -6.80 -11.89
N ALA A 181 -5.19 -6.15 -13.02
CA ALA A 181 -6.56 -6.09 -13.50
C ALA A 181 -7.10 -7.49 -13.81
N ARG A 182 -8.37 -7.73 -13.50
CA ARG A 182 -9.04 -9.02 -13.71
C ARG A 182 -8.91 -9.50 -15.16
N GLU A 183 -8.98 -8.58 -16.11
CA GLU A 183 -8.84 -8.87 -17.54
C GLU A 183 -7.49 -9.48 -17.90
N VAL A 184 -6.41 -9.11 -17.18
CA VAL A 184 -5.08 -9.68 -17.38
C VAL A 184 -5.04 -11.13 -16.89
N PHE A 185 -5.70 -11.43 -15.77
CA PHE A 185 -5.85 -12.82 -15.31
C PHE A 185 -6.71 -13.65 -16.26
N GLU A 186 -7.83 -13.11 -16.73
CA GLU A 186 -8.68 -13.79 -17.71
C GLU A 186 -7.93 -14.03 -19.04
N LEU A 187 -7.13 -13.08 -19.49
CA LEU A 187 -6.31 -13.23 -20.70
C LEU A 187 -5.29 -14.36 -20.55
N ALA A 188 -4.60 -14.42 -19.41
CA ALA A 188 -3.66 -15.49 -19.11
C ALA A 188 -4.36 -16.86 -19.07
N GLN A 189 -5.56 -16.94 -18.46
CA GLN A 189 -6.34 -18.17 -18.33
C GLN A 189 -6.92 -18.68 -19.66
N ARG A 190 -7.31 -17.77 -20.57
CA ARG A 190 -7.90 -18.13 -21.87
C ARG A 190 -6.90 -18.73 -22.86
N GLY A 191 -5.60 -18.47 -22.68
CA GLY A 191 -4.55 -19.10 -23.48
C GLY A 191 -4.69 -18.89 -24.98
N GLU A 192 -5.16 -17.71 -25.43
CA GLU A 192 -5.26 -17.34 -26.85
C GLU A 192 -3.86 -17.36 -27.50
N THR A 193 -3.48 -18.53 -27.99
CA THR A 193 -2.11 -18.89 -28.35
C THR A 193 -1.74 -18.24 -29.68
N ARG A 194 -0.47 -17.83 -29.83
CA ARG A 194 0.09 -17.19 -31.04
C ARG A 194 -0.14 -17.95 -32.37
N THR A 195 -0.54 -19.22 -32.35
CA THR A 195 -0.79 -20.06 -33.54
C THR A 195 -1.94 -21.03 -33.30
N ALA A 196 -2.91 -21.05 -34.22
CA ALA A 196 -4.14 -21.85 -34.17
C ALA A 196 -3.96 -23.36 -34.47
N THR A 197 -2.77 -23.94 -34.27
CA THR A 197 -2.44 -25.32 -34.70
C THR A 197 -2.09 -26.30 -33.59
N ASP A 198 -2.06 -25.90 -32.32
CA ASP A 198 -1.80 -26.83 -31.21
C ASP A 198 -3.11 -27.20 -30.51
N GLU A 199 -3.86 -28.16 -31.09
CA GLU A 199 -5.01 -28.83 -30.46
C GLU A 199 -4.61 -29.78 -29.30
N ALA A 200 -3.45 -29.58 -28.69
CA ALA A 200 -2.96 -30.40 -27.59
C ALA A 200 -3.26 -29.75 -26.22
N GLY A 201 -4.53 -29.85 -25.81
CA GLY A 201 -4.92 -29.82 -24.40
C GLY A 201 -4.90 -28.45 -23.73
N ALA A 202 -6.09 -27.86 -23.57
CA ALA A 202 -6.35 -26.79 -22.62
C ALA A 202 -6.03 -27.28 -21.20
N LYS A 203 -4.78 -27.12 -20.77
CA LYS A 203 -4.44 -27.06 -19.36
C LYS A 203 -4.70 -25.63 -18.90
N GLU A 204 -5.50 -25.47 -17.87
CA GLU A 204 -5.66 -24.20 -17.15
C GLU A 204 -4.29 -23.56 -16.94
N ALA A 205 -4.12 -22.32 -17.36
CA ALA A 205 -2.90 -21.57 -17.12
C ALA A 205 -2.72 -21.40 -15.60
N GLN A 206 -1.81 -22.18 -15.02
CA GLN A 206 -1.56 -22.20 -13.57
C GLN A 206 -0.47 -21.21 -13.15
N THR A 207 0.25 -20.57 -14.09
CA THR A 207 1.36 -19.65 -13.78
C THR A 207 1.38 -18.39 -14.66
N TRP A 208 1.91 -17.29 -14.12
CA TRP A 208 2.09 -15.99 -14.82
C TRP A 208 2.93 -16.07 -16.09
N GLU A 209 3.75 -17.12 -16.23
CA GLU A 209 4.63 -17.36 -17.37
C GLU A 209 3.86 -17.66 -18.67
N ASP A 210 2.61 -18.10 -18.56
CA ASP A 210 1.76 -18.41 -19.71
C ASP A 210 1.34 -17.16 -20.51
N ILE A 211 1.47 -15.95 -19.94
CA ILE A 211 1.20 -14.70 -20.66
C ILE A 211 2.14 -14.51 -21.86
N ALA A 212 3.34 -15.10 -21.83
CA ALA A 212 4.30 -15.04 -22.94
C ALA A 212 3.80 -15.74 -24.22
N ARG A 213 2.76 -16.59 -24.11
CA ARG A 213 2.16 -17.33 -25.22
C ARG A 213 0.96 -16.61 -25.84
N VAL A 214 0.44 -15.59 -25.18
CA VAL A 214 -0.72 -14.82 -25.63
C VAL A 214 -0.37 -13.99 -26.87
N ALA A 215 -1.29 -13.91 -27.83
CA ALA A 215 -1.12 -13.07 -29.01
C ALA A 215 -0.96 -11.57 -28.65
N ASP A 216 -0.01 -10.88 -29.30
CA ASP A 216 0.27 -9.46 -29.04
C ASP A 216 -0.97 -8.58 -29.26
N THR A 217 -1.85 -8.95 -30.20
CA THR A 217 -3.12 -8.27 -30.46
C THR A 217 -4.09 -8.35 -29.28
N ALA A 218 -4.15 -9.49 -28.59
CA ALA A 218 -5.00 -9.71 -27.41
C ALA A 218 -4.45 -9.00 -26.17
N VAL A 219 -3.11 -8.95 -26.03
CA VAL A 219 -2.46 -8.10 -25.01
C VAL A 219 -2.79 -6.64 -25.28
N TRP A 220 -2.63 -6.18 -26.52
CA TRP A 220 -2.88 -4.79 -26.89
C TRP A 220 -4.34 -4.37 -26.70
N SER A 221 -5.31 -5.20 -27.11
CA SER A 221 -6.73 -4.92 -26.90
C SER A 221 -7.08 -4.83 -25.41
N THR A 222 -6.56 -5.75 -24.60
CA THR A 222 -6.75 -5.75 -23.14
C THR A 222 -6.17 -4.48 -22.53
N ARG A 223 -4.95 -4.11 -22.91
CA ARG A 223 -4.28 -2.87 -22.46
C ARG A 223 -5.07 -1.62 -22.85
N ARG A 224 -5.60 -1.57 -24.08
CA ARG A 224 -6.48 -0.47 -24.52
C ARG A 224 -7.72 -0.32 -23.63
N VAL A 225 -8.39 -1.42 -23.29
CA VAL A 225 -9.56 -1.40 -22.38
C VAL A 225 -9.19 -0.85 -21.00
N LEU A 226 -8.05 -1.26 -20.45
CA LEU A 226 -7.59 -0.75 -19.15
C LEU A 226 -7.22 0.74 -19.22
N ARG A 227 -6.62 1.18 -20.33
CA ARG A 227 -6.31 2.59 -20.58
C ARG A 227 -7.57 3.43 -20.74
N GLU A 228 -8.59 2.93 -21.43
CA GLU A 228 -9.89 3.60 -21.57
C GLU A 228 -10.54 3.86 -20.21
N ARG A 229 -10.55 2.87 -19.32
CA ARG A 229 -11.03 3.06 -17.94
C ARG A 229 -10.21 4.10 -17.15
N LEU A 230 -8.89 4.12 -17.34
CA LEU A 230 -8.04 5.14 -16.73
C LEU A 230 -8.38 6.53 -17.30
N VAL A 231 -8.61 6.65 -18.61
CA VAL A 231 -9.01 7.91 -19.24
C VAL A 231 -10.32 8.41 -18.67
N GLU A 232 -11.34 7.55 -18.53
CA GLU A 232 -12.61 7.91 -17.90
C GLU A 232 -12.43 8.40 -16.46
N GLU A 233 -11.61 7.70 -15.67
CA GLU A 233 -11.33 8.07 -14.28
C GLU A 233 -10.55 9.39 -14.19
N VAL A 234 -9.59 9.62 -15.11
CA VAL A 234 -8.88 10.90 -15.24
C VAL A 234 -9.87 12.02 -15.52
N ARG A 235 -10.77 11.86 -16.50
CA ARG A 235 -11.76 12.88 -16.87
C ARG A 235 -12.69 13.20 -15.69
N ARG A 236 -13.18 12.19 -14.99
CA ARG A 236 -14.04 12.33 -13.80
C ARG A 236 -13.33 13.10 -12.69
N ARG A 237 -12.14 12.65 -12.29
CA ARG A 237 -11.37 13.27 -11.19
C ARG A 237 -10.87 14.67 -11.53
N LEU A 238 -10.51 14.90 -12.78
CA LEU A 238 -10.13 16.23 -13.25
C LEU A 238 -11.31 17.20 -13.14
N LYS A 239 -12.50 16.81 -13.60
CA LYS A 239 -13.73 17.61 -13.45
C LYS A 239 -13.99 17.93 -11.98
N GLU A 240 -13.95 16.92 -11.10
CA GLU A 240 -14.14 17.11 -9.65
C GLU A 240 -13.10 18.06 -9.03
N SER A 241 -11.83 17.91 -9.39
CA SER A 241 -10.76 18.77 -8.90
C SER A 241 -10.96 20.24 -9.33
N TRP A 242 -11.38 20.49 -10.57
CA TRP A 242 -11.67 21.85 -11.01
C TRP A 242 -12.92 22.45 -10.37
N LEU A 243 -13.98 21.66 -10.15
CA LEU A 243 -15.17 22.11 -9.40
C LEU A 243 -14.80 22.53 -7.98
N GLN A 244 -13.96 21.75 -7.30
CA GLN A 244 -13.46 22.09 -5.95
C GLN A 244 -12.60 23.36 -5.94
N ARG A 245 -11.96 23.71 -7.07
CA ARG A 245 -11.23 24.96 -7.26
C ARG A 245 -12.12 26.16 -7.63
N GLY A 246 -13.43 25.97 -7.73
CA GLY A 246 -14.41 27.02 -7.98
C GLY A 246 -14.80 27.22 -9.45
N ALA A 247 -14.39 26.35 -10.36
CA ALA A 247 -14.87 26.39 -11.75
C ALA A 247 -16.34 25.96 -11.84
N THR A 248 -17.04 26.44 -12.87
CA THR A 248 -18.43 26.11 -13.16
C THR A 248 -18.54 24.95 -14.14
N GLU A 249 -19.68 24.22 -14.16
CA GLU A 249 -19.86 23.12 -15.11
C GLU A 249 -19.73 23.54 -16.58
N ALA A 250 -20.16 24.76 -16.92
CA ALA A 250 -20.07 25.31 -18.27
C ALA A 250 -18.61 25.47 -18.74
N GLU A 251 -17.69 25.76 -17.82
CA GLU A 251 -16.25 25.93 -18.11
C GLU A 251 -15.53 24.59 -18.25
N LEU A 252 -16.13 23.48 -17.81
CA LEU A 252 -15.47 22.17 -17.71
C LEU A 252 -15.80 21.21 -18.84
N GLY A 253 -16.48 21.66 -19.89
CA GLY A 253 -16.76 20.83 -21.07
C GLY A 253 -15.51 20.16 -21.67
N TRP A 254 -14.36 20.85 -21.65
CA TRP A 254 -13.09 20.33 -22.16
C TRP A 254 -12.57 19.11 -21.40
N THR A 255 -12.90 18.96 -20.11
CA THR A 255 -12.44 17.82 -19.29
C THR A 255 -12.92 16.49 -19.84
N SER A 256 -14.07 16.46 -20.53
CA SER A 256 -14.61 15.26 -21.18
C SER A 256 -13.81 14.76 -22.38
N SER A 257 -12.92 15.60 -22.92
CA SER A 257 -12.08 15.32 -24.10
C SER A 257 -10.60 15.10 -23.76
N VAL A 258 -10.24 15.20 -22.47
CA VAL A 258 -8.86 15.01 -22.02
C VAL A 258 -8.46 13.55 -22.18
N PHE A 259 -7.24 13.34 -22.66
CA PHE A 259 -6.66 12.03 -22.93
C PHE A 259 -7.38 11.21 -24.01
N ASP A 260 -6.62 10.32 -24.63
CA ASP A 260 -7.06 9.42 -25.67
C ASP A 260 -6.63 7.98 -25.31
N PRO A 261 -7.54 6.99 -25.29
CA PRO A 261 -7.19 5.60 -25.02
C PRO A 261 -6.28 4.95 -26.07
N ASP A 262 -6.05 5.58 -27.22
CA ASP A 262 -5.11 5.11 -28.25
C ASP A 262 -3.72 5.79 -28.18
N VAL A 263 -3.51 6.67 -27.21
CA VAL A 263 -2.24 7.40 -27.01
C VAL A 263 -1.44 6.83 -25.85
N LEU A 264 -0.11 6.76 -26.03
CA LEU A 264 0.83 6.26 -25.01
C LEU A 264 0.65 7.00 -23.69
N THR A 265 0.29 6.28 -22.64
CA THR A 265 0.03 6.85 -21.31
C THR A 265 1.15 6.55 -20.35
N ILE A 266 1.80 7.59 -19.85
CA ILE A 266 2.86 7.51 -18.85
C ILE A 266 2.27 7.93 -17.50
N GLY A 267 2.33 7.03 -16.53
CA GLY A 267 1.91 7.28 -15.16
C GLY A 267 3.09 7.63 -14.27
N PHE A 268 2.87 8.55 -13.33
CA PHE A 268 3.78 8.75 -12.22
C PHE A 268 2.95 9.01 -10.96
N ALA A 269 2.92 8.06 -10.03
CA ALA A 269 2.28 8.29 -8.73
C ALA A 269 3.16 7.92 -7.55
N ARG A 270 3.60 8.94 -6.80
CA ARG A 270 4.36 8.78 -5.56
C ARG A 270 4.11 9.97 -4.64
N ARG A 271 4.42 9.84 -3.34
CA ARG A 271 4.60 11.02 -2.48
C ARG A 271 5.62 11.94 -3.14
N VAL A 272 5.40 13.26 -3.05
CA VAL A 272 6.24 14.29 -3.68
C VAL A 272 7.14 14.98 -2.65
N PRO A 273 8.16 14.30 -2.09
CA PRO A 273 9.19 14.98 -1.32
C PRO A 273 10.18 15.67 -2.26
N SER A 274 10.79 16.76 -1.78
CA SER A 274 11.75 17.58 -2.52
C SER A 274 12.86 16.81 -3.27
N TYR A 275 13.33 15.68 -2.71
CA TYR A 275 14.42 14.88 -3.29
C TYR A 275 14.01 13.95 -4.45
N LYS A 276 12.72 13.69 -4.68
CA LYS A 276 12.26 12.75 -5.75
C LYS A 276 12.19 13.37 -7.14
N ARG A 277 12.59 14.64 -7.27
CA ARG A 277 12.86 15.33 -8.54
C ARG A 277 11.75 15.20 -9.60
N LEU A 278 10.48 15.22 -9.17
CA LEU A 278 9.31 15.15 -10.06
C LEU A 278 9.34 16.24 -11.16
N THR A 279 9.95 17.38 -10.87
CA THR A 279 10.14 18.50 -11.80
C THR A 279 11.28 18.31 -12.81
N LEU A 280 12.01 17.19 -12.83
CA LEU A 280 13.02 16.94 -13.87
C LEU A 280 12.43 17.00 -15.28
N MET A 281 11.18 16.57 -15.45
CA MET A 281 10.47 16.68 -16.72
C MET A 281 10.22 18.15 -17.13
N LEU A 282 10.15 19.06 -16.15
CA LEU A 282 9.98 20.50 -16.36
C LEU A 282 11.31 21.25 -16.48
N ARG A 283 12.46 20.56 -16.46
CA ARG A 283 13.76 21.18 -16.73
C ARG A 283 13.81 21.76 -18.15
N ASP A 284 13.12 21.12 -19.09
CA ASP A 284 12.97 21.57 -20.48
C ASP A 284 11.48 21.48 -20.87
N PRO A 285 10.67 22.49 -20.50
CA PRO A 285 9.23 22.48 -20.73
C PRO A 285 8.89 22.47 -22.22
N GLU A 286 9.71 23.11 -23.07
CA GLU A 286 9.49 23.12 -24.52
C GLU A 286 9.70 21.75 -25.13
N ARG A 287 10.70 20.99 -24.68
CA ARG A 287 10.85 19.59 -25.08
C ARG A 287 9.68 18.74 -24.61
N LEU A 288 9.20 18.93 -23.38
CA LEU A 288 8.03 18.22 -22.89
C LEU A 288 6.78 18.53 -23.73
N LYS A 289 6.54 19.80 -24.08
CA LYS A 289 5.46 20.22 -24.98
C LYS A 289 5.55 19.53 -26.34
N ARG A 290 6.75 19.50 -26.95
CA ARG A 290 6.96 18.81 -28.23
C ARG A 290 6.61 17.32 -28.17
N LEU A 291 6.91 16.64 -27.06
CA LEU A 291 6.56 15.22 -26.89
C LEU A 291 5.05 15.04 -26.67
N LEU A 292 4.44 15.85 -25.80
CA LEU A 292 3.00 15.79 -25.51
C LEU A 292 2.16 16.03 -26.77
N LEU A 293 2.61 16.95 -27.64
CA LEU A 293 1.87 17.47 -28.78
C LEU A 293 2.43 17.01 -30.13
N ASP A 294 3.25 15.95 -30.15
CA ASP A 294 3.77 15.40 -31.40
C ASP A 294 2.59 14.98 -32.31
N PRO A 295 2.56 15.40 -33.59
CA PRO A 295 1.43 15.18 -34.47
C PRO A 295 1.24 13.71 -34.87
N GLU A 296 2.31 12.91 -34.82
CA GLU A 296 2.28 11.48 -35.20
C GLU A 296 2.35 10.55 -34.00
N ARG A 297 3.10 10.96 -32.96
CA ARG A 297 3.41 10.13 -31.78
C ARG A 297 3.24 10.91 -30.48
N PRO A 298 2.05 11.45 -30.20
CA PRO A 298 1.81 12.18 -28.96
C PRO A 298 1.98 11.24 -27.76
N VAL A 299 2.26 11.81 -26.60
CA VAL A 299 2.25 11.11 -25.32
C VAL A 299 1.32 11.82 -24.34
N GLN A 300 0.78 11.07 -23.38
CA GLN A 300 0.01 11.66 -22.29
C GLN A 300 0.57 11.27 -20.92
N LEU A 301 0.53 12.21 -19.97
CA LEU A 301 1.16 12.08 -18.66
C LEU A 301 0.11 12.26 -17.55
N VAL A 302 -0.09 11.22 -16.75
CA VAL A 302 -0.88 11.30 -15.52
C VAL A 302 0.03 11.30 -14.31
N ILE A 303 -0.01 12.39 -13.56
CA ILE A 303 0.77 12.56 -12.34
C ILE A 303 -0.18 12.53 -11.16
N ALA A 304 0.11 11.73 -10.14
CA ALA A 304 -0.67 11.70 -8.91
C ALA A 304 0.23 11.73 -7.68
N GLY A 305 -0.20 12.41 -6.62
CA GLY A 305 0.61 12.46 -5.42
C GLY A 305 0.06 13.37 -4.35
N LYS A 306 0.68 13.26 -3.17
CA LYS A 306 0.45 14.14 -2.03
C LYS A 306 1.81 14.71 -1.59
N ALA A 307 1.87 16.02 -1.37
CA ALA A 307 2.96 16.65 -0.64
C ALA A 307 2.69 16.52 0.87
N HIS A 308 3.74 16.44 1.68
CA HIS A 308 3.58 16.44 3.13
C HIS A 308 3.15 17.84 3.62
N PRO A 309 2.24 17.98 4.61
CA PRO A 309 1.81 19.30 5.10
C PRO A 309 2.94 20.18 5.63
N ALA A 310 4.05 19.59 6.05
CA ALA A 310 5.25 20.29 6.54
C ALA A 310 6.40 20.41 5.51
N ASP A 311 6.23 19.92 4.27
CA ASP A 311 7.25 20.00 3.22
C ASP A 311 6.90 21.12 2.22
N ASP A 312 7.30 22.35 2.56
CA ASP A 312 7.01 23.52 1.72
C ASP A 312 7.70 23.43 0.35
N GLY A 313 8.89 22.86 0.28
CA GLY A 313 9.57 22.59 -0.99
C GLY A 313 8.79 21.60 -1.86
N GLY A 314 8.27 20.52 -1.28
CA GLY A 314 7.38 19.58 -1.96
C GLY A 314 6.10 20.23 -2.49
N LYS A 315 5.49 21.13 -1.72
CA LYS A 315 4.29 21.88 -2.15
C LYS A 315 4.58 22.80 -3.34
N GLU A 316 5.69 23.53 -3.33
CA GLU A 316 6.07 24.40 -4.44
C GLU A 316 6.28 23.61 -5.74
N LEU A 317 6.91 22.43 -5.65
CA LEU A 317 7.10 21.55 -6.81
C LEU A 317 5.76 21.06 -7.39
N VAL A 318 4.83 20.65 -6.53
CA VAL A 318 3.48 20.26 -6.95
C VAL A 318 2.78 21.44 -7.63
N GLN A 319 2.82 22.63 -7.05
CA GLN A 319 2.21 23.81 -7.64
C GLN A 319 2.78 24.13 -9.03
N HIS A 320 4.10 23.98 -9.22
CA HIS A 320 4.72 24.21 -10.52
C HIS A 320 4.20 23.24 -11.58
N ILE A 321 4.05 21.96 -11.24
CA ILE A 321 3.51 20.94 -12.14
C ILE A 321 2.04 21.19 -12.45
N VAL A 322 1.23 21.52 -11.44
CA VAL A 322 -0.18 21.86 -11.64
C VAL A 322 -0.31 23.05 -12.58
N ARG A 323 0.48 24.11 -12.37
CA ARG A 323 0.49 25.29 -13.27
C ARG A 323 0.86 24.93 -14.70
N PHE A 324 1.83 24.04 -14.91
CA PHE A 324 2.19 23.58 -16.24
C PHE A 324 1.08 22.72 -16.86
N ALA A 325 0.52 21.78 -16.10
CA ALA A 325 -0.53 20.89 -16.56
C ALA A 325 -1.84 21.62 -16.89
N ASP A 326 -2.14 22.72 -16.20
CA ASP A 326 -3.34 23.53 -16.46
C ASP A 326 -3.21 24.46 -17.69
N GLN A 327 -2.02 24.56 -18.33
CA GLN A 327 -1.85 25.40 -19.52
C GLN A 327 -2.71 24.89 -20.69
N HIS A 328 -3.39 25.81 -21.37
CA HIS A 328 -4.39 25.49 -22.40
C HIS A 328 -3.85 24.62 -23.54
N ASP A 329 -2.58 24.81 -23.90
CA ASP A 329 -1.89 24.09 -24.96
C ASP A 329 -1.54 22.65 -24.61
N VAL A 330 -1.46 22.27 -23.32
CA VAL A 330 -1.07 20.90 -22.90
C VAL A 330 -2.08 20.20 -21.98
N ARG A 331 -3.06 20.91 -21.40
CA ARG A 331 -4.03 20.36 -20.43
C ARG A 331 -4.87 19.17 -20.90
N HIS A 332 -4.87 18.91 -22.20
CA HIS A 332 -5.53 17.75 -22.81
C HIS A 332 -4.63 16.51 -22.89
N ARG A 333 -3.32 16.63 -22.58
CA ARG A 333 -2.29 15.59 -22.63
C ARG A 333 -1.53 15.39 -21.30
N ILE A 334 -1.57 16.33 -20.37
CA ILE A 334 -0.97 16.17 -19.04
C ILE A 334 -1.94 16.58 -17.96
N VAL A 335 -2.05 15.77 -16.91
CA VAL A 335 -2.94 16.05 -15.76
C VAL A 335 -2.22 15.78 -14.45
N PHE A 336 -2.57 16.56 -13.42
CA PHE A 336 -2.24 16.28 -12.04
C PHE A 336 -3.51 15.89 -11.28
N LEU A 337 -3.54 14.67 -10.73
CA LEU A 337 -4.66 14.18 -9.93
C LEU A 337 -4.32 14.30 -8.44
N PRO A 338 -5.06 15.12 -7.66
CA PRO A 338 -4.88 15.20 -6.22
C PRO A 338 -5.38 13.92 -5.55
N ASP A 339 -4.97 13.76 -4.30
CA ASP A 339 -5.48 12.71 -3.44
C ASP A 339 -5.26 11.26 -3.89
N TYR A 340 -4.03 10.96 -4.34
CA TYR A 340 -3.62 9.58 -4.61
C TYR A 340 -3.93 8.64 -3.43
N ASP A 341 -4.70 7.60 -3.72
CA ASP A 341 -5.14 6.56 -2.80
C ASP A 341 -5.17 5.20 -3.50
N ILE A 342 -5.54 4.14 -2.76
CA ILE A 342 -5.64 2.78 -3.29
C ILE A 342 -6.68 2.68 -4.41
N GLY A 343 -7.76 3.47 -4.34
CA GLY A 343 -8.80 3.50 -5.36
C GLY A 343 -8.26 3.97 -6.71
N MET A 344 -7.49 5.06 -6.71
CA MET A 344 -6.83 5.61 -7.89
C MET A 344 -5.73 4.68 -8.41
N ALA A 345 -4.95 4.09 -7.52
CA ALA A 345 -3.84 3.19 -7.86
C ALA A 345 -4.29 2.01 -8.74
N ARG A 346 -5.49 1.47 -8.51
CA ARG A 346 -6.06 0.37 -9.33
C ARG A 346 -6.22 0.75 -10.81
N TYR A 347 -6.63 1.98 -11.11
CA TYR A 347 -6.76 2.46 -12.49
C TYR A 347 -5.40 2.78 -13.10
N LEU A 348 -4.52 3.39 -12.31
CA LEU A 348 -3.19 3.81 -12.76
C LEU A 348 -2.32 2.62 -13.17
N TYR A 349 -2.22 1.58 -12.35
CA TYR A 349 -1.40 0.41 -12.68
C TYR A 349 -1.91 -0.36 -13.89
N GLY A 350 -3.23 -0.51 -14.03
CA GLY A 350 -3.82 -1.18 -15.18
C GLY A 350 -3.71 -0.36 -16.48
N GLY A 351 -3.91 0.95 -16.41
CA GLY A 351 -4.06 1.81 -17.59
C GLY A 351 -2.79 2.51 -18.08
N CYS A 352 -1.75 2.66 -17.26
CA CYS A 352 -0.49 3.31 -17.69
C CYS A 352 0.41 2.31 -18.41
N ASP A 353 0.94 2.69 -19.57
CA ASP A 353 1.86 1.89 -20.40
C ASP A 353 3.28 1.93 -19.88
N VAL A 354 3.65 3.04 -19.28
CA VAL A 354 4.93 3.24 -18.61
C VAL A 354 4.63 3.79 -17.22
N TRP A 355 5.32 3.27 -16.20
CA TRP A 355 5.12 3.62 -14.79
C TRP A 355 6.40 4.10 -14.11
#